data_AF-A0A7X6ICF8-F1
#
_entry.id   AF-A0A7X6ICF8-F1
#
_cell.length_a   1.000
_cell.length_b   1.000
_cell.length_c   1.000
_cell.angle_alpha   90.00
_cell.angle_beta   90.00
_cell.angle_gamma   90.00
#
_symmetry.space_group_name_H-M   'P 1'
#
loop_
_entity.id
_entity.type
_entity.pdbx_description
1 polymer ?
#
loop_
_entity_poly.entity_id
_entity_poly.type
_entity_poly.pdbx_seq_one_letter_code
_entity_poly.pdbx_strand_id
1 'polypeptide(L)'
;MIKYLFRKPKYPILIETDFRVAGARNAQKIERLAGGSAFGKKESYTVIDATGEGWSFVPKYGVISPLTIDKRWNKLKIIEFFNASLARTGIVEKYEARSLSNKRMDRVVGEIVEFESKFLNRSGRRR
;
A
#
# COMPACT_ATOMS: atom_id res chain seq x y z
N MET A 1 10.95 11.44 -9.65
CA MET A 1 9.87 12.17 -8.96
C MET A 1 8.53 11.60 -9.37
N ILE A 2 7.67 11.22 -8.41
CA ILE A 2 6.33 10.70 -8.71
C ILE A 2 5.39 11.84 -9.10
N LYS A 3 4.65 11.66 -10.20
CA LYS A 3 3.64 12.60 -10.69
C LYS A 3 2.24 12.12 -10.29
N TYR A 4 1.29 13.05 -10.23
CA TYR A 4 -0.11 12.74 -9.94
C TYR A 4 -0.99 13.24 -11.08
N LEU A 5 -1.91 12.39 -11.53
CA LEU A 5 -2.91 12.78 -12.53
C LEU A 5 -4.19 13.25 -11.83
N PHE A 6 -4.75 14.38 -12.28
CA PHE A 6 -5.91 15.09 -11.70
C PHE A 6 -5.71 15.64 -10.29
N ARG A 7 -5.36 14.80 -9.30
CA ARG A 7 -5.14 15.22 -7.91
C ARG A 7 -4.24 14.23 -7.16
N LYS A 8 -3.84 14.60 -5.94
CA LYS A 8 -3.03 13.75 -5.05
C LYS A 8 -3.92 12.79 -4.23
N PRO A 9 -3.45 11.55 -3.96
CA PRO A 9 -4.09 10.66 -2.99
C PRO A 9 -3.93 11.21 -1.57
N LYS A 10 -4.84 10.84 -0.66
CA LYS A 10 -4.68 11.17 0.76
C LYS A 10 -3.74 10.16 1.43
N TYR A 11 -2.63 10.65 1.97
CA TYR A 11 -1.71 9.81 2.73
C TYR A 11 -2.23 9.50 4.15
N PRO A 12 -1.80 8.39 4.78
CA PRO A 12 -0.91 7.37 4.21
C PRO A 12 -1.61 6.50 3.17
N ILE A 13 -0.84 5.86 2.30
CA ILE A 13 -1.34 4.97 1.25
C ILE A 13 -0.78 3.55 1.42
N LEU A 14 -1.50 2.57 0.88
CA LEU A 14 -1.00 1.24 0.61
C LEU A 14 -0.73 1.13 -0.89
N ILE A 15 0.39 0.53 -1.27
CA ILE A 15 0.77 0.34 -2.67
C ILE A 15 1.18 -1.11 -2.89
N GLU A 16 0.59 -1.74 -3.89
CA GLU A 16 1.02 -3.04 -4.38
C GLU A 16 2.43 -2.93 -4.95
N THR A 17 3.27 -3.93 -4.69
CA THR A 17 4.56 -4.13 -5.36
C THR A 17 4.63 -5.57 -5.88
N ASP A 18 5.70 -5.90 -6.61
CA ASP A 18 5.95 -7.26 -7.09
C ASP A 18 6.11 -8.30 -5.97
N PHE A 19 6.45 -7.85 -4.76
CA PHE A 19 6.76 -8.71 -3.63
C PHE A 19 5.61 -8.76 -2.61
N ARG A 20 5.03 -7.59 -2.31
CA ARG A 20 3.99 -7.44 -1.28
C ARG A 20 3.29 -6.08 -1.38
N VAL A 21 2.35 -5.82 -0.48
CA VAL A 21 1.81 -4.48 -0.27
C VAL A 21 2.71 -3.71 0.71
N ALA A 22 3.14 -2.51 0.31
CA ALA A 22 3.94 -1.61 1.13
C ALA A 22 3.10 -0.42 1.59
N GLY A 23 3.34 0.05 2.82
CA GLY A 23 2.71 1.27 3.33
C GLY A 23 3.59 2.49 3.08
N ALA A 24 3.05 3.60 2.56
CA ALA A 24 3.78 4.84 2.35
C ALA A 24 3.09 6.02 3.04
N ARG A 25 3.84 6.78 3.86
CA ARG A 25 3.33 7.98 4.54
C ARG A 25 3.48 9.26 3.71
N ASN A 26 4.29 9.20 2.66
CA ASN A 26 4.61 10.31 1.78
C ASN A 26 5.12 9.77 0.43
N ALA A 27 5.34 10.68 -0.53
CA ALA A 27 5.80 10.34 -1.88
C ALA A 27 7.22 9.74 -1.89
N GLN A 28 8.08 10.17 -0.96
CA GLN A 28 9.49 9.78 -0.91
C GLN A 28 9.67 8.27 -0.74
N LYS A 29 8.83 7.60 0.06
CA LYS A 29 8.87 6.13 0.16
C LYS A 29 8.53 5.44 -1.16
N ILE A 30 7.59 6.01 -1.94
CA ILE A 30 7.20 5.47 -3.25
C ILE A 30 8.34 5.65 -4.24
N GLU A 31 8.98 6.82 -4.25
CA GLU A 31 10.15 7.10 -5.08
C GLU A 31 11.30 6.13 -4.79
N ARG A 32 11.55 5.84 -3.51
CA ARG A 32 12.55 4.84 -3.11
C ARG A 32 12.20 3.43 -3.60
N LEU A 33 10.92 3.03 -3.52
CA LEU A 33 10.46 1.76 -4.07
C LEU A 33 10.63 1.71 -5.60
N ALA A 34 10.32 2.81 -6.28
CA ALA A 34 10.40 2.95 -7.74
C ALA A 34 11.83 2.99 -8.27
N GLY A 35 12.77 3.56 -7.51
CA GLY A 35 14.21 3.50 -7.83
C GLY A 35 14.85 2.13 -7.56
N GLY A 36 14.15 1.22 -6.87
CA GLY A 36 14.56 -0.16 -6.70
C GLY A 36 13.94 -1.08 -7.76
N SER A 37 13.71 -2.34 -7.39
CA SER A 37 13.11 -3.38 -8.24
C SER A 37 11.67 -3.73 -7.83
N ALA A 38 10.96 -2.83 -7.15
CA ALA A 38 9.64 -3.11 -6.60
C ALA A 38 8.51 -3.17 -7.65
N PHE A 39 8.74 -2.67 -8.86
CA PHE A 39 7.71 -2.51 -9.90
C PHE A 39 8.23 -2.86 -11.31
N GLY A 40 8.38 -4.14 -11.61
CA GLY A 40 8.84 -4.64 -12.93
C GLY A 40 7.95 -5.71 -13.57
N LYS A 41 6.99 -6.30 -12.86
CA LYS A 41 6.17 -7.41 -13.38
C LYS A 41 4.80 -7.00 -13.93
N LYS A 42 4.36 -5.76 -13.73
CA LYS A 42 3.05 -5.27 -14.18
C LYS A 42 3.14 -3.90 -14.81
N GLU A 43 2.22 -3.61 -15.72
CA GLU A 43 2.04 -2.27 -16.29
C GLU A 43 1.49 -1.27 -15.26
N SER A 44 0.65 -1.76 -14.33
CA SER A 44 0.07 -0.93 -13.28
C SER A 44 -0.09 -1.68 -11.97
N TYR A 45 -0.03 -0.94 -10.86
CA TYR A 45 -0.09 -1.45 -9.50
C TYR A 45 -1.22 -0.77 -8.73
N THR A 46 -1.94 -1.55 -7.94
CA THR A 46 -3.03 -1.03 -7.10
C THR A 46 -2.48 -0.14 -6.00
N VAL A 47 -3.08 1.03 -5.82
CA VAL A 47 -2.83 1.95 -4.72
C VAL A 47 -4.15 2.19 -4.00
N ILE A 48 -4.12 2.24 -2.67
CA ILE A 48 -5.28 2.54 -1.83
C ILE A 48 -4.90 3.67 -0.90
N ASP A 49 -5.67 4.75 -0.91
CA ASP A 49 -5.38 5.92 -0.07
C ASP A 49 -6.04 5.82 1.31
N ALA A 50 -5.76 6.79 2.19
CA ALA A 50 -6.28 6.81 3.56
C ALA A 50 -7.82 6.83 3.64
N THR A 51 -8.51 7.22 2.57
CA THR A 51 -9.98 7.24 2.52
C THR A 51 -10.59 5.95 2.01
N GLY A 52 -9.75 4.98 1.62
CA GLY A 52 -10.19 3.75 0.93
C GLY A 52 -10.52 3.99 -0.53
N GLU A 53 -10.11 5.14 -1.10
CA GLU A 53 -10.20 5.33 -2.54
C GLU A 53 -9.12 4.48 -3.23
N GLY A 54 -9.49 3.87 -4.35
CA GLY A 54 -8.56 3.13 -5.20
C GLY A 54 -7.89 4.02 -6.24
N TRP A 55 -6.64 3.69 -6.50
CA TRP A 55 -5.72 4.40 -7.37
C TRP A 55 -4.88 3.38 -8.14
N SER A 56 -4.22 3.85 -9.19
CA SER A 56 -3.29 3.07 -10.00
C SER A 56 -1.96 3.78 -10.07
N PHE A 57 -0.87 3.06 -9.77
CA PHE A 57 0.49 3.49 -10.04
C PHE A 57 0.99 2.86 -11.33
N VAL A 58 1.44 3.67 -12.28
CA VAL A 58 1.97 3.24 -13.58
C VAL A 58 3.47 3.55 -13.61
N PRO A 59 4.36 2.56 -13.34
CA PRO A 59 5.78 2.79 -13.16
C PRO A 59 6.46 3.38 -14.39
N LYS A 60 6.05 2.93 -15.59
CA LYS A 60 6.55 3.42 -16.88
C LYS A 60 6.53 4.94 -17.00
N TYR A 61 5.51 5.58 -16.41
CA TYR A 61 5.36 7.04 -16.43
C TYR A 61 5.67 7.70 -15.08
N GLY A 62 5.89 6.91 -14.03
CA GLY A 62 6.02 7.40 -12.66
C GLY A 62 4.79 8.16 -12.17
N VAL A 63 3.58 7.76 -12.61
CA VAL A 63 2.32 8.48 -12.35
C VAL A 63 1.42 7.67 -11.42
N ILE A 64 0.84 8.32 -10.41
CA ILE A 64 -0.30 7.83 -9.64
C ILE A 64 -1.58 8.53 -10.13
N SER A 65 -2.62 7.74 -10.42
CA SER A 65 -3.87 8.21 -11.01
C SER A 65 -5.10 7.60 -10.32
N PRO A 66 -6.21 8.35 -10.15
CA PRO A 66 -7.46 7.80 -9.62
C PRO A 66 -8.21 6.95 -10.69
N LEU A 67 -7.65 6.83 -11.90
CA LEU A 67 -8.18 6.00 -12.98
C LEU A 67 -7.82 4.52 -12.75
N THR A 68 -8.54 3.89 -11.83
CA THR A 68 -8.54 2.43 -11.61
C THR A 68 -9.92 1.82 -11.80
N ILE A 69 -9.99 0.49 -11.94
CA ILE A 69 -11.24 -0.29 -11.98
C ILE A 69 -11.90 -0.29 -10.58
N ASP A 70 -11.13 -0.61 -9.54
CA ASP A 70 -11.63 -0.68 -8.16
C ASP A 70 -11.61 0.68 -7.48
N LYS A 71 -12.65 1.48 -7.70
CA LYS A 71 -12.72 2.87 -7.18
C LYS A 71 -12.81 2.98 -5.66
N ARG A 72 -13.46 2.04 -4.99
CA ARG A 72 -13.75 2.11 -3.54
C ARG A 72 -13.45 0.78 -2.87
N TRP A 73 -12.61 0.85 -1.85
CA TRP A 73 -12.22 -0.27 -1.02
C TRP A 73 -12.91 -0.17 0.34
N ASN A 74 -13.45 -1.29 0.81
CA ASN A 74 -13.94 -1.41 2.18
C ASN A 74 -12.83 -1.94 3.09
N LYS A 75 -12.99 -1.77 4.41
CA LYS A 75 -11.95 -2.10 5.40
C LYS A 75 -11.52 -3.57 5.31
N LEU A 76 -12.48 -4.48 5.11
CA LEU A 76 -12.22 -5.91 5.02
C LEU A 76 -11.36 -6.24 3.80
N LYS A 77 -11.73 -5.74 2.61
CA LYS A 77 -10.97 -5.93 1.38
C LYS A 77 -9.54 -5.40 1.48
N ILE A 78 -9.34 -4.26 2.16
CA ILE A 78 -7.99 -3.70 2.37
C ILE A 78 -7.14 -4.65 3.22
N ILE A 79 -7.71 -5.20 4.29
CA ILE A 79 -7.02 -6.13 5.19
C ILE A 79 -6.70 -7.44 4.47
N GLU A 80 -7.65 -7.99 3.73
CA GLU A 80 -7.46 -9.20 2.93
C GLU A 80 -6.37 -9.00 1.88
N PHE A 81 -6.41 -7.88 1.14
CA PHE A 81 -5.40 -7.51 0.16
C PHE A 81 -4.00 -7.42 0.77
N PHE A 82 -3.88 -6.77 1.93
CA PHE A 82 -2.60 -6.67 2.63
C PHE A 82 -2.12 -8.04 3.15
N ASN A 83 -2.96 -8.80 3.83
CA ASN A 83 -2.60 -10.09 4.42
C ASN A 83 -2.27 -11.15 3.36
N ALA A 84 -3.01 -11.17 2.23
CA ALA A 84 -2.68 -12.02 1.08
C ALA A 84 -1.30 -11.69 0.52
N SER A 85 -0.90 -10.42 0.55
CA SER A 85 0.44 -10.01 0.14
C SER A 85 1.54 -10.53 1.08
N LEU A 86 1.28 -10.61 2.39
CA LEU A 86 2.23 -11.15 3.36
C LEU A 86 2.43 -12.66 3.22
N ALA A 87 1.35 -13.41 2.92
CA ALA A 87 1.42 -14.85 2.70
C ALA A 87 2.44 -15.21 1.59
N ARG A 88 2.54 -14.39 0.52
CA ARG A 88 3.52 -14.57 -0.56
C ARG A 88 4.98 -14.44 -0.12
N THR A 89 5.22 -13.82 1.05
CA THR A 89 6.55 -13.61 1.59
C THR A 89 6.93 -14.62 2.69
N GLY A 90 6.08 -15.62 2.94
CA GLY A 90 6.29 -16.61 4.01
C GLY A 90 6.10 -16.04 5.42
N ILE A 91 5.54 -14.84 5.55
CA ILE A 91 5.27 -14.20 6.84
C ILE A 91 3.99 -14.79 7.44
N VAL A 92 4.11 -15.32 8.65
CA VAL A 92 2.98 -15.92 9.40
C VAL A 92 2.14 -14.85 10.11
N GLU A 93 2.76 -13.74 10.53
CA GLU A 93 2.08 -12.65 11.23
C GLU A 93 1.12 -11.90 10.30
N LYS A 94 -0.15 -11.83 10.67
CA LYS A 94 -1.21 -11.12 9.92
C LYS A 94 -1.61 -9.86 10.66
N TYR A 95 -2.03 -8.85 9.90
CA TYR A 95 -2.74 -7.73 10.50
C TYR A 95 -4.16 -8.18 10.88
N GLU A 96 -4.48 -8.10 12.16
CA GLU A 96 -5.80 -8.39 12.71
C GLU A 96 -6.41 -7.12 13.30
N ALA A 97 -7.57 -6.72 12.77
CA ALA A 97 -8.30 -5.58 13.31
C ALA A 97 -9.16 -6.02 14.50
N ARG A 98 -8.84 -5.53 15.71
CA ARG A 98 -9.63 -5.81 16.93
C ARG A 98 -11.10 -5.35 16.86
N SER A 99 -11.42 -4.34 16.05
CA SER A 99 -12.79 -3.87 15.79
C SER A 99 -12.83 -3.09 14.47
N LEU A 100 -13.71 -3.51 13.55
CA LEU A 100 -13.84 -2.89 12.22
C LEU A 100 -15.02 -1.93 12.10
N SER A 101 -16.13 -2.20 12.78
CA SER A 101 -17.36 -1.40 12.68
C SER A 101 -17.11 0.04 13.12
N ASN A 102 -16.49 0.23 14.30
CA ASN A 102 -16.29 1.55 14.92
C ASN A 102 -15.01 2.26 14.46
N LYS A 103 -14.12 1.58 13.71
CA LYS A 103 -12.84 2.16 13.31
C LYS A 103 -12.99 2.95 12.02
N ARG A 104 -12.45 4.17 11.94
CA ARG A 104 -12.44 4.96 10.69
C ARG A 104 -11.50 4.33 9.65
N MET A 105 -11.77 4.57 8.37
CA MET A 105 -10.97 4.02 7.27
C MET A 105 -9.50 4.44 7.32
N ASP A 106 -9.25 5.73 7.53
CA ASP A 106 -7.92 6.30 7.67
C ASP A 106 -7.13 5.68 8.83
N ARG A 107 -7.83 5.34 9.92
CA ARG A 107 -7.22 4.62 11.03
C ARG A 107 -6.82 3.20 10.65
N VAL A 108 -7.65 2.47 9.91
CA VAL A 108 -7.30 1.12 9.41
C VAL A 108 -6.06 1.18 8.51
N VAL A 109 -6.07 2.06 7.51
CA VAL A 109 -4.94 2.21 6.58
C VAL A 109 -3.67 2.62 7.33
N GLY A 110 -3.77 3.56 8.27
CA GLY A 110 -2.66 4.02 9.09
C GLY A 110 -2.05 2.93 9.97
N GLU A 111 -2.88 2.09 10.59
CA GLU A 111 -2.42 0.96 11.39
C GLU A 111 -1.72 -0.12 10.54
N ILE A 112 -2.23 -0.41 9.34
CA ILE A 112 -1.57 -1.34 8.41
C ILE A 112 -0.19 -0.81 8.00
N VAL A 113 -0.09 0.49 7.70
CA VAL A 113 1.18 1.14 7.36
C VAL A 113 2.17 1.10 8.54
N GLU A 114 1.68 1.26 9.77
CA GLU A 114 2.50 1.13 10.97
C GLU A 114 2.96 -0.31 11.21
N PHE A 115 2.07 -1.29 11.04
CA PHE A 115 2.37 -2.71 11.13
C PHE A 115 3.47 -3.11 10.13
N GLU A 116 3.33 -2.70 8.86
CA GLU A 116 4.33 -2.95 7.80
C GLU A 116 5.70 -2.33 8.13
N SER A 117 5.70 -1.12 8.68
CA SER A 117 6.94 -0.41 9.05
C SER A 117 7.65 -1.07 10.24
N LYS A 118 6.90 -1.53 11.26
CA LYS A 118 7.49 -2.24 12.40
C LYS A 118 8.12 -3.55 11.96
N PHE A 119 7.49 -4.24 11.00
CA PHE A 119 8.01 -5.47 10.45
C PHE A 119 9.36 -5.25 9.74
N LEU A 120 9.46 -4.24 8.86
CA LEU A 120 10.71 -3.89 8.18
C LEU A 120 11.88 -3.67 9.15
N ASN A 121 11.62 -2.95 10.26
CA ASN A 121 12.64 -2.67 11.26
C ASN A 121 13.11 -3.91 12.02
N ARG A 122 12.26 -4.95 12.15
CA ARG A 122 12.62 -6.23 12.77
C ARG A 122 13.43 -7.12 11.83
N SER A 123 13.08 -7.15 10.54
CA SER A 123 13.81 -7.94 9.53
C SER A 123 15.22 -7.41 9.26
N GLY A 124 15.43 -6.09 9.36
CA GLY A 124 16.75 -5.45 9.19
C GLY A 124 17.73 -5.68 10.35
N ARG A 125 17.28 -6.15 11.52
CA ARG A 125 18.14 -6.49 12.68
C ARG A 125 18.65 -7.93 12.68
N ARG A 126 18.29 -8.74 11.68
CA ARG A 126 18.75 -10.14 11.53
C ARG A 126 19.83 -10.29 10.44
N ARG A 127 20.54 -9.22 10.11
CA ARG A 127 21.71 -9.25 9.22
C ARG A 127 22.91 -8.68 9.94
#